data_AF-A0A0E3KTI0-F1
#
_entry.id   AF-A0A0E3KTI0-F1
#
_cell.length_a   1.000
_cell.length_b   1.000
_cell.length_c   1.000
_cell.angle_alpha   90.00
_cell.angle_beta   90.00
_cell.angle_gamma   90.00
#
_symmetry.space_group_name_H-M   'P 1'
#
loop_
_entity.id
_entity.type
_entity.pdbx_description
1 polymer ?
#
loop_
_entity_poly.entity_id
_entity_poly.type
_entity_poly.pdbx_seq_one_letter_code
_entity_poly.pdbx_strand_id
1 'polypeptide(L)'
;MKKMDQKAKTKKLSPSAKGTKNFKKMSQLLNAKNFSQKTETPVVLIVCREFLDILGFDEIINDNVRWDKDQWAVSPATLARSIILTPFLRDDKRCPLYRIEEALEGLDLKLLFGGNYLRSDFNDDHLAKLLDRIAEAGSTGLFSRIAANSYVNFKIPVSHILHADTTSHVFYGECEVCEQEGLKG
;
A
#
# COMPACT_ATOMS: atom_id res chain seq x y z
N MET A 1 13.41 -37.13 57.77
CA MET A 1 13.37 -36.01 56.80
C MET A 1 13.11 -36.61 55.41
N LYS A 2 11.88 -36.52 54.89
CA LYS A 2 11.44 -37.18 53.64
C LYS A 2 11.83 -36.33 52.42
N LYS A 3 12.55 -36.91 51.45
CA LYS A 3 12.70 -36.35 50.10
C LYS A 3 11.39 -36.61 49.33
N MET A 4 10.78 -35.56 48.78
CA MET A 4 9.65 -35.65 47.86
C MET A 4 10.17 -35.60 46.43
N ASP A 5 10.08 -36.72 45.71
CA ASP A 5 10.22 -36.78 44.25
C ASP A 5 8.98 -36.18 43.58
N GLN A 6 9.11 -35.05 42.89
CA GLN A 6 8.10 -34.55 41.95
C GLN A 6 8.43 -35.02 40.53
N LYS A 7 7.77 -36.10 40.08
CA LYS A 7 7.71 -36.47 38.65
C LYS A 7 6.70 -35.57 37.93
N ALA A 8 7.16 -34.55 37.22
CA ALA A 8 6.35 -33.83 36.23
C ALA A 8 6.29 -34.65 34.92
N LYS A 9 5.15 -35.30 34.64
CA LYS A 9 4.89 -35.94 33.34
C LYS A 9 4.55 -34.87 32.30
N THR A 10 5.49 -34.53 31.42
CA THR A 10 5.21 -33.75 30.20
C THR A 10 4.43 -34.62 29.20
N LYS A 11 3.11 -34.43 29.13
CA LYS A 11 2.25 -35.05 28.14
C LYS A 11 2.44 -34.32 26.81
N LYS A 12 3.28 -34.86 25.91
CA LYS A 12 3.33 -34.42 24.50
C LYS A 12 1.96 -34.68 23.87
N LEU A 13 1.11 -33.65 23.76
CA LEU A 13 -0.07 -33.71 22.89
C LEU A 13 0.43 -33.60 21.45
N SER A 14 0.41 -34.72 20.73
CA SER A 14 0.51 -34.70 19.28
C SER A 14 -0.80 -34.16 18.68
N PRO A 15 -0.75 -33.33 17.62
CA PRO A 15 -1.96 -32.82 16.98
C PRO A 15 -2.75 -33.97 16.36
N SER A 16 -4.05 -34.01 16.65
CA SER A 16 -5.00 -35.01 16.15
C SER A 16 -4.99 -35.07 14.62
N ALA A 17 -4.79 -36.28 14.07
CA ALA A 17 -4.69 -36.54 12.63
C ALA A 17 -5.93 -36.10 11.80
N LYS A 18 -7.08 -35.88 12.45
CA LYS A 18 -8.28 -35.30 11.80
C LYS A 18 -8.14 -33.80 11.56
N GLY A 19 -7.49 -33.06 12.47
CA GLY A 19 -7.25 -31.62 12.31
C GLY A 19 -6.35 -31.34 11.12
N THR A 20 -5.24 -32.09 10.99
CA THR A 20 -4.27 -31.91 9.91
C THR A 20 -4.85 -32.17 8.51
N LYS A 21 -5.78 -33.15 8.39
CA LYS A 21 -6.49 -33.43 7.14
C LYS A 21 -7.42 -32.28 6.73
N ASN A 22 -8.09 -31.65 7.70
CA ASN A 22 -8.95 -30.49 7.44
C ASN A 22 -8.14 -29.27 7.02
N PHE A 23 -7.00 -29.01 7.65
CA PHE A 23 -6.08 -27.93 7.25
C PHE A 23 -5.50 -28.15 5.85
N LYS A 24 -5.09 -29.38 5.52
CA LYS A 24 -4.57 -29.70 4.19
C LYS A 24 -5.65 -29.59 3.09
N LYS A 25 -6.90 -29.92 3.42
CA LYS A 25 -8.04 -29.75 2.51
C LYS A 25 -8.42 -28.27 2.35
N MET A 26 -8.35 -27.47 3.42
CA MET A 26 -8.52 -26.01 3.36
C MET A 26 -7.41 -25.34 2.54
N SER A 27 -6.15 -25.72 2.74
CA SER A 27 -5.04 -25.17 1.95
C SER A 27 -5.13 -25.57 0.48
N GLN A 28 -5.58 -26.80 0.19
CA GLN A 28 -5.86 -27.23 -1.18
C GLN A 28 -7.04 -26.49 -1.80
N LEU A 29 -8.10 -26.18 -1.04
CA LEU A 29 -9.23 -25.38 -1.53
C LEU A 29 -8.86 -23.90 -1.75
N LEU A 30 -7.98 -23.35 -0.91
CA LEU A 30 -7.45 -21.99 -1.08
C LEU A 30 -6.49 -21.91 -2.28
N ASN A 31 -5.66 -22.94 -2.51
CA ASN A 31 -4.78 -23.00 -3.68
C ASN A 31 -5.53 -23.37 -4.99
N ALA A 32 -6.62 -24.13 -4.92
CA ALA A 32 -7.40 -24.52 -6.10
C ALA A 32 -8.33 -23.41 -6.60
N LYS A 33 -8.66 -22.42 -5.75
CA LYS A 33 -9.19 -21.15 -6.22
C LYS A 33 -8.04 -20.34 -6.81
N ASN A 34 -7.75 -20.56 -8.10
CA ASN A 34 -7.18 -19.52 -8.92
C ASN A 34 -7.98 -18.25 -8.61
N PHE A 35 -7.33 -17.20 -8.10
CA PHE A 35 -7.97 -15.92 -7.80
C PHE A 35 -8.66 -15.43 -9.07
N SER A 36 -9.95 -15.74 -9.16
CA SER A 36 -10.86 -15.30 -10.19
C SER A 36 -10.83 -13.78 -10.15
N GLN A 37 -10.65 -13.16 -11.32
CA GLN A 37 -10.57 -11.71 -11.54
C GLN A 37 -11.46 -10.96 -10.52
N LYS A 38 -10.83 -10.20 -9.62
CA LYS A 38 -11.49 -9.61 -8.44
C LYS A 38 -12.60 -8.65 -8.90
N THR A 39 -13.86 -9.07 -8.79
CA THR A 39 -15.05 -8.22 -8.96
C THR A 39 -15.53 -7.60 -7.64
N GLU A 40 -14.80 -7.77 -6.54
CA GLU A 40 -15.16 -7.24 -5.22
C GLU A 40 -14.07 -6.29 -4.73
N THR A 41 -14.47 -5.08 -4.35
CA THR A 41 -13.56 -4.04 -3.84
C THR A 41 -13.04 -4.47 -2.46
N PRO A 42 -11.72 -4.67 -2.29
CA PRO A 42 -11.15 -5.07 -1.00
C PRO A 42 -11.41 -4.04 0.11
N VAL A 43 -11.82 -4.50 1.29
CA VAL A 43 -12.11 -3.65 2.46
C VAL A 43 -10.90 -2.78 2.85
N VAL A 44 -9.68 -3.28 2.67
CA VAL A 44 -8.45 -2.51 2.94
C VAL A 44 -8.40 -1.20 2.15
N LEU A 45 -8.92 -1.15 0.92
CA LEU A 45 -8.94 0.07 0.12
C LEU A 45 -9.89 1.11 0.71
N ILE A 46 -11.04 0.65 1.21
CA ILE A 46 -12.02 1.52 1.86
C ILE A 46 -11.38 2.13 3.10
N VAL A 47 -10.70 1.32 3.92
CA VAL A 47 -9.98 1.82 5.09
C VAL A 47 -8.93 2.85 4.68
N CYS A 48 -8.08 2.55 3.69
CA CYS A 48 -7.07 3.49 3.21
C CYS A 48 -7.68 4.79 2.67
N ARG A 49 -8.79 4.71 1.92
CA ARG A 49 -9.57 5.87 1.46
C ARG A 49 -10.02 6.74 2.63
N GLU A 50 -10.64 6.15 3.66
CA GLU A 50 -11.08 6.89 4.85
C GLU A 50 -9.91 7.56 5.58
N PHE A 51 -8.75 6.90 5.65
CA PHE A 51 -7.55 7.52 6.21
C PHE A 51 -7.10 8.75 5.39
N LEU A 52 -7.18 8.70 4.07
CA LEU A 52 -6.86 9.85 3.21
C LEU A 52 -7.85 11.01 3.44
N ASP A 53 -9.13 10.71 3.65
CA ASP A 53 -10.14 11.71 4.02
C ASP A 53 -9.80 12.35 5.37
N ILE A 54 -9.48 11.54 6.40
CA ILE A 54 -9.10 12.04 7.73
C ILE A 54 -7.81 12.88 7.68
N LEU A 55 -6.88 12.55 6.80
CA LEU A 55 -5.63 13.30 6.63
C LEU A 55 -5.82 14.66 5.93
N GLY A 56 -7.01 14.95 5.41
CA GLY A 56 -7.25 16.13 4.55
C GLY A 56 -6.38 16.10 3.29
N PHE A 57 -6.15 14.90 2.75
CA PHE A 57 -5.22 14.69 1.65
C PHE A 57 -5.67 15.45 0.40
N ASP A 58 -6.97 15.44 0.11
CA ASP A 58 -7.49 15.99 -1.14
C ASP A 58 -7.39 17.50 -1.18
N GLU A 59 -7.71 18.16 -0.07
CA GLU A 59 -7.58 19.60 0.11
C GLU A 59 -6.13 20.01 -0.09
N ILE A 60 -5.20 19.34 0.61
CA ILE A 60 -3.77 19.68 0.52
C ILE A 60 -3.25 19.51 -0.90
N ILE A 61 -3.58 18.41 -1.58
CA ILE A 61 -3.09 18.19 -2.94
C ILE A 61 -3.71 19.17 -3.93
N ASN A 62 -5.04 19.35 -3.90
CA ASN A 62 -5.73 20.23 -4.85
C ASN A 62 -5.34 21.71 -4.66
N ASP A 63 -5.02 22.14 -3.44
CA ASP A 63 -4.61 23.52 -3.16
C ASP A 63 -3.16 23.82 -3.58
N ASN A 64 -2.30 22.80 -3.66
CA ASN A 64 -0.87 22.99 -3.89
C ASN A 64 -0.39 22.46 -5.25
N VAL A 65 -1.15 21.58 -5.90
CA VAL A 65 -0.82 21.02 -7.22
C VAL A 65 -1.64 21.71 -8.30
N ARG A 66 -0.97 22.27 -9.32
CA ARG A 66 -1.64 22.93 -10.44
C ARG A 66 -2.49 21.93 -11.24
N TRP A 67 -3.80 22.11 -11.16
CA TRP A 67 -4.76 21.38 -11.98
C TRP A 67 -4.90 22.02 -13.37
N ASP A 68 -4.66 21.22 -14.40
CA ASP A 68 -4.94 21.57 -15.79
C ASP A 68 -6.28 20.95 -16.21
N LYS A 69 -7.36 21.75 -16.18
CA LYS A 69 -8.73 21.28 -16.46
C LYS A 69 -8.97 20.96 -17.93
N ASP A 70 -8.16 21.51 -18.82
CA ASP A 70 -8.27 21.27 -20.26
C ASP A 70 -7.70 19.89 -20.62
N GLN A 71 -6.75 19.39 -19.83
CA GLN A 71 -6.15 18.08 -20.04
C GLN A 71 -6.67 16.99 -19.10
N TRP A 72 -7.12 17.34 -17.88
CA TRP A 72 -7.51 16.36 -16.87
C TRP A 72 -8.98 16.53 -16.47
N ALA A 73 -9.79 15.51 -16.77
CA ALA A 73 -11.17 15.42 -16.28
C ALA A 73 -11.24 15.20 -14.76
N VAL A 74 -10.19 14.62 -14.17
CA VAL A 74 -10.12 14.21 -12.77
C VAL A 74 -9.25 15.17 -11.97
N SER A 75 -9.61 15.40 -10.71
CA SER A 75 -8.81 16.27 -9.83
C SER A 75 -7.41 15.67 -9.56
N PRO A 76 -6.39 16.51 -9.33
CA PRO A 76 -5.06 16.05 -8.97
C PRO A 76 -5.05 15.13 -7.74
N ALA A 77 -5.87 15.44 -6.73
CA ALA A 77 -6.01 14.61 -5.54
C ALA A 77 -6.53 13.21 -5.87
N THR A 78 -7.58 13.11 -6.68
CA THR A 78 -8.16 11.82 -7.06
C THR A 78 -7.18 10.97 -7.87
N LEU A 79 -6.41 11.58 -8.79
CA LEU A 79 -5.32 10.89 -9.48
C LEU A 79 -4.22 10.45 -8.51
N ALA A 80 -3.86 11.27 -7.52
CA ALA A 80 -2.87 10.90 -6.51
C ALA A 80 -3.37 9.75 -5.60
N ARG A 81 -4.67 9.72 -5.27
CA ARG A 81 -5.30 8.61 -4.55
C ARG A 81 -5.14 7.29 -5.29
N SER A 82 -5.33 7.28 -6.61
CA SER A 82 -5.21 6.03 -7.38
C SER A 82 -3.81 5.42 -7.18
N ILE A 83 -2.76 6.24 -7.24
CA ILE A 83 -1.37 5.82 -7.01
C ILE A 83 -1.20 5.27 -5.58
N ILE A 84 -1.70 5.98 -4.56
CA ILE A 84 -1.57 5.57 -3.15
C ILE A 84 -2.31 4.27 -2.85
N LEU A 85 -3.48 4.05 -3.46
CA LEU A 85 -4.30 2.86 -3.26
C LEU A 85 -3.73 1.65 -4.01
N THR A 86 -2.98 1.87 -5.09
CA THR A 86 -2.51 0.81 -5.98
C THR A 86 -1.69 -0.30 -5.27
N PRO A 87 -0.74 -0.03 -4.35
CA PRO A 87 -0.02 -1.07 -3.61
C PRO A 87 -0.91 -2.02 -2.81
N PHE A 88 -2.15 -1.63 -2.49
CA PHE A 88 -3.10 -2.45 -1.75
C PHE A 88 -3.97 -3.33 -2.66
N LEU A 89 -3.89 -3.17 -3.98
CA LEU A 89 -4.66 -3.94 -4.97
C LEU A 89 -4.04 -5.32 -5.24
N ARG A 90 -2.70 -5.38 -5.23
CA ARG A 90 -1.93 -6.54 -5.69
C ARG A 90 -1.14 -7.19 -4.55
N ASP A 91 -1.01 -8.51 -4.59
CA ASP A 91 -0.28 -9.28 -3.57
C ASP A 91 1.23 -9.00 -3.59
N ASP A 92 1.78 -8.69 -4.76
CA ASP A 92 3.18 -8.27 -4.94
C ASP A 92 3.45 -6.82 -4.52
N LYS A 93 2.39 -6.06 -4.15
CA LYS A 93 2.41 -4.65 -3.73
C LYS A 93 3.11 -3.70 -4.70
N ARG A 94 3.35 -4.15 -5.93
CA ARG A 94 4.07 -3.42 -6.97
C ARG A 94 3.17 -3.31 -8.17
N CYS A 95 2.87 -2.10 -8.56
CA CYS A 95 2.14 -1.84 -9.78
C CYS A 95 2.86 -0.74 -10.55
N PRO A 96 3.33 -1.03 -11.77
CA PRO A 96 3.80 0.01 -12.67
C PRO A 96 2.68 1.03 -12.96
N LEU A 97 3.04 2.29 -13.15
CA LEU A 97 2.09 3.39 -13.43
C LEU A 97 1.14 3.06 -14.60
N TYR A 98 1.68 2.49 -15.68
CA TYR A 98 0.90 2.10 -16.86
C TYR A 98 -0.10 0.95 -16.65
N ARG A 99 -0.04 0.25 -15.51
CA ARG A 99 -1.01 -0.80 -15.17
C ARG A 99 -2.03 -0.35 -14.14
N ILE A 100 -2.03 0.92 -13.73
CA ILE A 100 -2.98 1.41 -12.75
C ILE A 100 -4.40 1.37 -13.31
N GLU A 101 -4.59 1.77 -14.57
CA GLU A 101 -5.88 1.63 -15.26
C GLU A 101 -6.40 0.18 -15.24
N GLU A 102 -5.53 -0.78 -15.57
CA GLU A 102 -5.85 -2.22 -15.53
C GLU A 102 -6.15 -2.69 -14.11
N ALA A 103 -5.38 -2.23 -13.11
CA ALA A 103 -5.54 -2.63 -11.72
C ALA A 103 -6.86 -2.14 -11.12
N LEU A 104 -7.47 -1.10 -11.69
CA LEU A 104 -8.78 -0.58 -11.33
C LEU A 104 -9.94 -1.36 -11.97
N GLU A 105 -9.66 -2.35 -12.83
CA GLU A 105 -10.67 -3.21 -13.42
C GLU A 105 -11.45 -4.01 -12.37
N GLY A 106 -12.79 -4.00 -12.49
CA GLY A 106 -13.68 -4.73 -11.59
C GLY A 106 -13.90 -4.07 -10.22
N LEU A 107 -13.26 -2.92 -9.95
CA LEU A 107 -13.46 -2.15 -8.71
C LEU A 107 -14.58 -1.13 -8.84
N ASP A 108 -15.20 -0.82 -7.69
CA ASP A 108 -16.17 0.27 -7.60
C ASP A 108 -15.45 1.62 -7.48
N LEU A 109 -15.22 2.27 -8.62
CA LEU A 109 -14.57 3.59 -8.68
C LEU A 109 -15.36 4.67 -7.94
N LYS A 110 -16.69 4.54 -7.89
CA LYS A 110 -17.53 5.49 -7.17
C LYS A 110 -17.33 5.34 -5.66
N LEU A 111 -17.19 4.12 -5.16
CA LEU A 111 -16.85 3.87 -3.77
C LEU A 111 -15.46 4.40 -3.41
N LEU A 112 -14.46 4.16 -4.26
CA LEU A 112 -13.07 4.55 -3.99
C LEU A 112 -12.83 6.06 -4.09
N PHE A 113 -13.43 6.72 -5.08
CA PHE A 113 -13.11 8.10 -5.44
C PHE A 113 -14.29 9.07 -5.31
N GLY A 114 -15.49 8.60 -4.97
CA GLY A 114 -16.67 9.45 -4.73
C GLY A 114 -17.32 10.04 -5.99
N GLY A 115 -16.79 9.77 -7.18
CA GLY A 115 -17.28 10.30 -8.46
C GLY A 115 -17.53 9.21 -9.50
N ASN A 116 -18.26 9.58 -10.56
CA ASN A 116 -18.45 8.71 -11.72
C ASN A 116 -17.27 8.90 -12.68
N TYR A 117 -16.19 8.17 -12.41
CA TYR A 117 -14.98 8.19 -13.23
C TYR A 117 -14.93 6.98 -14.15
N LEU A 118 -14.28 7.16 -15.31
CA LEU A 118 -13.92 6.05 -16.19
C LEU A 118 -12.52 5.57 -15.84
N ARG A 119 -12.23 4.30 -16.15
CA ARG A 119 -10.88 3.74 -15.95
C ARG A 119 -9.82 4.47 -16.77
N SER A 120 -10.16 4.85 -18.00
CA SER A 120 -9.30 5.62 -18.91
C SER A 120 -8.91 6.99 -18.36
N ASP A 121 -9.64 7.51 -17.37
CA ASP A 121 -9.27 8.76 -16.73
C ASP A 121 -7.99 8.61 -15.89
N PHE A 122 -7.64 7.39 -15.51
CA PHE A 122 -6.44 7.02 -14.75
C PHE A 122 -5.31 6.46 -15.63
N ASN A 123 -5.22 6.93 -16.88
CA ASN A 123 -4.14 6.56 -17.79
C ASN A 123 -2.76 7.05 -17.29
N ASP A 124 -1.70 6.37 -17.72
CA ASP A 124 -0.31 6.67 -17.36
C ASP A 124 0.12 8.10 -17.69
N ASP A 125 -0.31 8.65 -18.82
CA ASP A 125 -0.03 10.03 -19.20
C ASP A 125 -0.51 11.04 -18.15
N HIS A 126 -1.71 10.83 -17.59
CA HIS A 126 -2.26 11.70 -16.54
C HIS A 126 -1.48 11.53 -15.23
N LEU A 127 -1.13 10.28 -14.90
CA LEU A 127 -0.41 9.96 -13.66
C LEU A 127 1.06 10.44 -13.71
N ALA A 128 1.73 10.33 -14.84
CA ALA A 128 3.08 10.83 -15.05
C ALA A 128 3.11 12.36 -14.94
N LYS A 129 2.21 13.05 -15.65
CA LYS A 129 2.10 14.51 -15.54
C LYS A 129 1.75 14.95 -14.11
N LEU A 130 0.90 14.21 -13.39
CA LEU A 130 0.63 14.48 -11.99
C LEU A 130 1.93 14.45 -11.16
N LEU A 131 2.76 13.42 -11.32
CA LEU A 131 4.03 13.31 -10.60
C LEU A 131 4.96 14.47 -10.90
N ASP A 132 5.02 14.91 -12.16
CA ASP A 132 5.77 16.11 -12.55
C ASP A 132 5.24 17.35 -11.81
N ARG A 133 3.92 17.54 -11.74
CA ARG A 133 3.32 18.68 -11.01
C ARG A 133 3.51 18.59 -9.50
N ILE A 134 3.54 17.40 -8.93
CA ILE A 134 3.87 17.18 -7.51
C ILE A 134 5.34 17.53 -7.25
N ALA A 135 6.24 17.18 -8.17
CA ALA A 135 7.65 17.55 -8.09
C ALA A 135 7.83 19.09 -8.20
N GLU A 136 7.14 19.73 -9.14
CA GLU A 136 7.09 21.20 -9.28
C GLU A 136 6.58 21.89 -8.00
N ALA A 137 5.53 21.34 -7.36
CA ALA A 137 4.94 21.88 -6.13
C ALA A 137 5.83 21.67 -4.88
N GLY A 138 6.84 20.81 -4.96
CA GLY A 138 7.73 20.48 -3.85
C GLY A 138 7.18 19.37 -2.94
N SER A 139 7.63 18.14 -3.20
CA SER A 139 7.21 16.93 -2.47
C SER A 139 7.42 17.01 -0.95
N THR A 140 8.53 17.59 -0.50
CA THR A 140 8.82 17.77 0.94
C THR A 140 7.81 18.69 1.62
N GLY A 141 7.39 19.76 0.94
CA GLY A 141 6.40 20.70 1.46
C GLY A 141 5.03 20.05 1.57
N LEU A 142 4.61 19.32 0.53
CA LEU A 142 3.38 18.54 0.52
C LEU A 142 3.35 17.51 1.64
N PHE A 143 4.41 16.70 1.77
CA PHE A 143 4.53 15.71 2.83
C PHE A 143 4.45 16.35 4.22
N SER A 144 5.16 17.46 4.44
CA SER A 144 5.17 18.16 5.72
C SER A 144 3.78 18.70 6.10
N ARG A 145 3.02 19.21 5.12
CA ARG A 145 1.64 19.66 5.32
C ARG A 145 0.72 18.51 5.71
N ILE A 146 0.79 17.39 4.99
CA ILE A 146 -0.02 16.19 5.28
C ILE A 146 0.34 15.66 6.69
N ALA A 147 1.63 15.55 6.99
CA ALA A 147 2.10 15.12 8.30
C ALA A 147 1.61 16.05 9.40
N ALA A 148 1.77 17.37 9.26
CA ALA A 148 1.28 18.35 10.23
C ALA A 148 -0.24 18.26 10.43
N ASN A 149 -1.01 18.10 9.35
CA ASN A 149 -2.46 17.96 9.42
C ASN A 149 -2.86 16.68 10.18
N SER A 150 -2.09 15.60 10.04
CA SER A 150 -2.33 14.36 10.77
C SER A 150 -2.25 14.56 12.30
N TYR A 151 -1.30 15.35 12.81
CA TYR A 151 -1.19 15.64 14.24
C TYR A 151 -2.44 16.34 14.77
N VAL A 152 -2.98 17.28 13.99
CA VAL A 152 -4.20 18.01 14.34
C VAL A 152 -5.40 17.07 14.32
N ASN A 153 -5.59 16.30 13.24
CA ASN A 153 -6.79 15.49 13.02
C ASN A 153 -6.85 14.27 13.96
N PHE A 154 -5.71 13.65 14.26
CA PHE A 154 -5.62 12.56 15.24
C PHE A 154 -5.41 13.04 16.68
N LYS A 155 -5.35 14.36 16.91
CA LYS A 155 -5.13 14.98 18.23
C LYS A 155 -3.89 14.41 18.93
N ILE A 156 -2.82 14.19 18.17
CA ILE A 156 -1.57 13.64 18.69
C ILE A 156 -0.90 14.75 19.51
N PRO A 157 -0.62 14.52 20.80
CA PRO A 157 0.02 15.52 21.64
C PRO A 157 1.44 15.79 21.12
N VAL A 158 1.76 17.07 20.88
CA VAL A 158 3.09 17.52 20.43
C VAL A 158 4.11 17.55 21.59
N SER A 159 3.71 17.06 22.76
CA SER A 159 4.59 16.92 23.92
C SER A 159 5.43 15.66 23.77
N HIS A 160 6.73 15.81 23.99
CA HIS A 160 7.83 14.82 23.94
C HIS A 160 8.67 14.91 22.67
N ILE A 161 9.96 15.18 22.90
CA ILE A 161 11.06 15.17 21.95
C ILE A 161 10.87 14.00 21.00
N LEU A 162 10.44 14.29 19.77
CA LEU A 162 10.34 13.31 18.71
C LEU A 162 11.76 13.03 18.23
N HIS A 163 12.48 12.21 18.98
CA HIS A 163 13.82 11.77 18.62
C HIS A 163 13.69 10.74 17.50
N ALA A 164 13.59 11.22 16.27
CA ALA A 164 13.71 10.40 15.08
C ALA A 164 15.20 10.07 14.86
N ASP A 165 15.77 9.23 15.73
CA ASP A 165 17.14 8.73 15.55
C ASP A 165 17.15 7.84 14.31
N THR A 166 17.61 8.40 13.19
CA THR A 166 17.70 7.69 11.91
C THR A 166 19.08 7.08 11.85
N THR A 167 19.21 5.82 12.28
CA THR A 167 20.44 5.06 12.07
C THR A 167 20.58 4.74 10.58
N SER A 168 21.36 5.55 9.87
CA SER A 168 21.79 5.23 8.51
C SER A 168 22.79 4.08 8.54
N HIS A 169 22.44 2.93 7.97
CA HIS A 169 23.43 1.90 7.65
C HIS A 169 24.15 2.30 6.36
N VAL A 170 25.38 2.78 6.48
CA VAL A 170 26.26 3.01 5.32
C VAL A 170 27.02 1.71 5.05
N PHE A 171 26.76 1.08 3.91
CA PHE A 171 27.47 -0.11 3.46
C PHE A 171 28.78 0.32 2.78
N TYR A 172 29.92 0.00 3.39
CA TYR A 172 31.23 0.13 2.78
C TYR A 172 31.72 -1.27 2.39
N GLY A 173 31.71 -1.55 1.10
CA GLY A 173 32.24 -2.78 0.53
C GLY A 173 32.31 -2.64 -0.98
N GLU A 174 33.36 -3.19 -1.59
CA GLU A 174 33.42 -3.33 -3.05
C GLU A 174 32.32 -4.30 -3.48
N CYS A 175 31.39 -3.84 -4.32
CA CYS A 175 30.52 -4.76 -5.04
C CYS A 175 31.40 -5.54 -6.02
N GLU A 176 31.54 -6.84 -5.82
CA GLU A 176 31.98 -7.72 -6.88
C GLU A 176 30.98 -7.57 -8.04
N VAL A 177 31.43 -6.92 -9.11
CA VAL A 177 30.66 -6.83 -10.35
C VAL A 177 30.61 -8.25 -10.91
N CYS A 178 29.46 -8.90 -10.80
CA CYS A 178 29.23 -10.12 -11.56
C CYS A 178 29.21 -9.74 -13.05
N GLU A 179 30.33 -9.94 -13.75
CA GLU A 179 30.36 -9.91 -15.21
C GLU A 179 29.35 -10.94 -15.73
N GLN A 180 28.29 -10.47 -16.37
CA GLN A 180 27.40 -11.34 -17.13
C GLN A 180 28.18 -11.83 -18.36
N GLU A 181 28.65 -13.08 -18.30
CA GLU A 181 29.17 -13.76 -19.47
C GLU A 181 28.07 -13.97 -20.52
N GLY A 182 28.25 -13.30 -21.67
CA GLY A 182 28.02 -13.91 -22.99
C GLY A 182 26.59 -14.03 -23.51
N LEU A 183 26.08 -12.95 -24.12
CA LEU A 183 25.14 -13.07 -25.25
C LEU A 183 25.94 -12.89 -26.55
N LYS A 184 26.29 -14.01 -27.21
CA LYS A 184 26.61 -14.03 -28.65
C LYS A 184 25.31 -14.30 -29.41
N GLY A 185 25.08 -13.48 -30.43
CA GLY A 185 23.88 -13.53 -31.29
C GLY A 185 23.84 -14.70 -32.26
#